data_AF-A0A9D8DE28-F1
#
_entry.id   AF-A0A9D8DE28-F1
#
_cell.length_a   1.000
_cell.length_b   1.000
_cell.length_c   1.000
_cell.angle_alpha   90.00
_cell.angle_beta   90.00
_cell.angle_gamma   90.00
#
_symmetry.space_group_name_H-M   'P 1'
#
loop_
_entity.id
_entity.type
_entity.pdbx_description
1 polymer ?
#
loop_
_entity_poly.entity_id
_entity_poly.type
_entity_poly.pdbx_seq_one_letter_code
_entity_poly.pdbx_strand_id
1 'polypeptide(L)'
;MITLPSASQVALEIRRELLEQIGPELTSERARVSLEMIENCLRNLAVRAEHEIAWMREECDAIEALATAVAEALDDAAVRDALAAYRDGRTTSLHVADVQRDYDRAGEALSCTAEALARSDDHPQLRARLAEVFATRQAHELEIMGEFAFVGRG
;
A
#
# COMPACT_ATOMS: atom_id res chain seq x y z
N MET A 1 -13.90 24.82 5.21
CA MET A 1 -12.52 24.47 5.58
C MET A 1 -12.63 23.53 6.76
N ILE A 2 -12.31 22.25 6.62
CA ILE A 2 -12.21 21.39 7.81
C ILE A 2 -10.95 21.86 8.53
N THR A 3 -11.13 22.68 9.56
CA THR A 3 -10.09 23.36 10.35
C THR A 3 -9.61 22.50 11.52
N LEU A 4 -9.52 21.19 11.31
CA LEU A 4 -9.09 20.23 12.32
C LEU A 4 -7.76 19.61 11.89
N PRO A 5 -6.91 19.21 12.85
CA PRO A 5 -5.68 18.52 12.52
C PRO A 5 -5.99 17.28 11.67
N SER A 6 -5.16 17.01 10.66
CA SER A 6 -5.23 15.77 9.89
C SER A 6 -5.04 14.56 10.81
N ALA A 7 -5.47 13.38 10.36
CA ALA A 7 -5.23 12.14 11.11
C ALA A 7 -3.72 11.88 11.34
N SER A 8 -2.87 12.26 10.36
CA SER A 8 -1.41 12.22 10.51
C SER A 8 -0.91 13.15 11.62
N GLN A 9 -1.40 14.40 11.66
CA GLN A 9 -1.05 15.36 12.71
C GLN A 9 -1.49 14.86 14.09
N VAL A 10 -2.69 14.31 14.23
CA VAL A 10 -3.15 13.74 15.51
C VAL A 10 -2.24 12.60 15.97
N ALA A 11 -1.85 11.68 15.08
CA ALA A 11 -0.97 10.58 15.43
C ALA A 11 0.43 11.06 15.87
N LEU A 12 0.99 12.04 15.18
CA LEU A 12 2.30 12.62 15.50
C LEU A 12 2.28 13.42 16.82
N GLU A 13 1.19 14.13 17.09
CA GLU A 13 1.01 14.86 18.35
C GLU A 13 0.89 13.90 19.55
N ILE A 14 0.13 12.82 19.42
CA ILE A 14 0.07 11.75 20.45
C ILE A 14 1.46 11.14 20.66
N ARG A 15 2.19 10.85 19.57
CA ARG A 15 3.55 10.32 19.65
C ARG A 15 4.46 11.28 20.42
N ARG A 16 4.41 12.58 20.12
CA ARG A 16 5.22 13.60 20.82
C ARG A 16 4.94 13.60 22.31
N GLU A 17 3.67 13.65 22.70
CA GLU A 17 3.26 13.66 24.11
C GLU A 17 3.75 12.41 24.85
N LEU A 18 3.60 11.23 24.23
CA LEU A 18 4.06 9.97 24.80
C LEU A 18 5.59 9.94 25.00
N LEU A 19 6.37 10.45 24.06
CA LEU A 19 7.83 10.43 24.16
C LEU A 19 8.37 11.51 25.10
N GLU A 20 7.82 12.72 25.04
CA GLU A 20 8.36 13.88 25.77
C GLU A 20 7.86 13.96 27.21
N GLN A 21 6.61 13.56 27.47
CA GLN A 21 6.02 13.67 28.81
C GLN A 21 5.97 12.33 29.55
N ILE A 22 5.63 11.23 28.87
CA ILE A 22 5.47 9.92 29.52
C ILE A 22 6.77 9.13 29.54
N GLY A 23 7.54 9.16 28.44
CA GLY A 23 8.81 8.44 28.30
C GLY A 23 9.79 8.62 29.47
N PRO A 24 10.06 9.85 29.95
CA PRO A 24 10.98 10.09 31.06
C PRO A 24 10.54 9.47 32.39
N GLU A 25 9.23 9.31 32.61
CA GLU A 25 8.65 8.75 33.83
C GLU A 25 8.71 7.20 33.83
N LEU A 26 8.98 6.57 32.68
CA LEU A 26 9.07 5.12 32.58
C LEU A 26 10.38 4.61 33.17
N THR A 27 10.30 3.91 34.29
CA THR A 27 11.44 3.25 34.96
C THR A 27 11.61 1.79 34.55
N SER A 28 10.54 1.14 34.08
CA SER A 28 10.57 -0.25 33.63
C SER A 28 11.08 -0.37 32.19
N GLU A 29 12.06 -1.23 31.96
CA GLU A 29 12.57 -1.58 30.63
C GLU A 29 11.47 -2.14 29.72
N ARG A 30 10.62 -3.03 30.25
CA ARG A 30 9.46 -3.56 29.51
C ARG A 30 8.50 -2.45 29.06
N ALA A 31 8.29 -1.45 29.91
CA ALA A 31 7.42 -0.33 29.57
C ALA A 31 8.04 0.55 28.47
N ARG A 32 9.37 0.77 28.50
CA ARG A 32 10.10 1.49 27.45
C ARG A 32 10.03 0.79 26.09
N VAL A 33 10.24 -0.53 26.05
CA VAL A 33 10.05 -1.33 24.82
C VAL A 33 8.63 -1.22 24.28
N SER A 34 7.62 -1.25 25.17
CA SER A 34 6.23 -1.09 24.75
C SER A 34 5.96 0.32 24.19
N LEU A 35 6.59 1.34 24.75
CA LEU A 35 6.51 2.72 24.24
C LEU A 35 7.13 2.85 22.85
N GLU A 36 8.31 2.25 22.62
CA GLU A 36 8.96 2.22 21.30
C GLU A 36 8.08 1.51 20.25
N MET A 37 7.41 0.41 20.61
CA MET A 37 6.44 -0.24 19.73
C MET A 37 5.24 0.66 19.38
N ILE A 38 4.68 1.35 20.38
CA ILE A 38 3.56 2.29 20.18
C ILE A 38 4.01 3.45 19.28
N GLU A 39 5.23 3.95 19.50
CA GLU A 39 5.83 5.01 18.69
C GLU A 39 5.90 4.61 17.21
N ASN A 40 6.41 3.41 16.92
CA ASN A 40 6.48 2.89 15.56
C ASN A 40 5.10 2.75 14.93
N CYS A 41 4.10 2.26 15.68
CA CYS A 41 2.72 2.18 15.22
C CYS A 41 2.13 3.56 14.88
N LEU A 42 2.35 4.57 15.73
CA LEU A 42 1.85 5.93 15.51
C LEU A 42 2.51 6.61 14.31
N ARG A 43 3.82 6.38 14.11
CA ARG A 43 4.56 6.87 12.95
C ARG A 43 4.00 6.27 11.66
N ASN A 44 3.81 4.96 11.61
CA ASN A 44 3.28 4.28 10.42
C ASN A 44 1.82 4.65 10.17
N LEU A 45 1.02 4.84 11.22
CA LEU A 45 -0.35 5.35 11.10
C LEU A 45 -0.36 6.74 10.45
N ALA A 46 0.58 7.62 10.81
CA ALA A 46 0.66 8.95 10.23
C ALA A 46 0.93 8.91 8.72
N VAL A 47 1.92 8.12 8.30
CA VAL A 47 2.26 7.92 6.87
C VAL A 47 1.08 7.33 6.11
N ARG A 48 0.46 6.26 6.63
CA ARG A 48 -0.71 5.64 5.99
C ARG A 48 -1.88 6.61 5.86
N ALA A 49 -2.15 7.39 6.90
CA ALA A 49 -3.23 8.37 6.89
C ALA A 49 -3.03 9.48 5.83
N GLU A 50 -1.79 9.79 5.46
CA GLU A 50 -1.48 10.77 4.41
C GLU A 50 -1.51 10.17 3.00
N HIS A 51 -1.03 8.94 2.84
CA HIS A 51 -0.66 8.44 1.52
C HIS A 51 -1.40 7.20 1.05
N GLU A 52 -1.90 6.34 1.94
CA GLU A 52 -2.35 4.97 1.60
C GLU A 52 -3.43 4.96 0.51
N ILE A 53 -4.45 5.80 0.64
CA ILE A 53 -5.53 5.87 -0.36
C ILE A 53 -5.00 6.34 -1.72
N ALA A 54 -4.11 7.34 -1.73
CA ALA A 54 -3.56 7.89 -2.96
C ALA A 54 -2.71 6.84 -3.69
N TRP A 55 -1.78 6.20 -2.98
CA TRP A 55 -0.94 5.14 -3.53
C TRP A 55 -1.75 3.95 -4.04
N MET A 56 -2.76 3.49 -3.29
CA MET A 56 -3.63 2.41 -3.76
C MET A 56 -4.33 2.76 -5.08
N ARG A 57 -4.75 4.02 -5.26
CA ARG A 57 -5.39 4.49 -6.49
C ARG A 57 -4.40 4.58 -7.65
N GLU A 58 -3.23 5.15 -7.42
CA GLU A 58 -2.16 5.25 -8.42
C GLU A 58 -1.68 3.87 -8.90
N GLU A 59 -1.51 2.94 -7.97
CA GLU A 59 -1.14 1.56 -8.29
C GLU A 59 -2.25 0.83 -9.05
N CYS A 60 -3.52 1.03 -8.67
CA CYS A 60 -4.66 0.52 -9.41
C CYS A 60 -4.66 1.01 -10.87
N ASP A 61 -4.35 2.28 -11.10
CA ASP A 61 -4.25 2.85 -12.45
C ASP A 61 -3.09 2.24 -13.25
N ALA A 62 -1.93 2.09 -12.63
CA ALA A 62 -0.77 1.45 -13.25
C ALA A 62 -1.05 -0.02 -13.62
N ILE A 63 -1.72 -0.75 -12.72
CA ILE A 63 -2.13 -2.13 -12.95
C ILE A 63 -3.15 -2.22 -14.09
N GLU A 64 -4.18 -1.37 -14.10
CA GLU A 64 -5.17 -1.36 -15.18
C GLU A 64 -4.53 -1.11 -16.54
N ALA A 65 -3.61 -0.13 -16.62
CA ALA A 65 -2.90 0.20 -17.84
C ALA A 65 -1.99 -0.95 -18.33
N LEU A 66 -1.36 -1.70 -17.41
CA LEU A 66 -0.58 -2.88 -17.75
C LEU A 66 -1.46 -4.05 -18.19
N ALA A 67 -2.49 -4.38 -17.41
CA ALA A 67 -3.41 -5.48 -17.70
C ALA A 67 -4.14 -5.27 -19.04
N THR A 68 -4.50 -4.02 -19.36
CA THR A 68 -5.06 -3.66 -20.68
C THR A 68 -4.08 -3.98 -21.81
N ALA A 69 -2.84 -3.52 -21.70
CA ALA A 69 -1.83 -3.78 -22.73
C ALA A 69 -1.53 -5.27 -22.89
N VAL A 70 -1.57 -6.05 -21.80
CA VAL A 70 -1.37 -7.50 -21.85
C VAL A 70 -2.58 -8.23 -22.45
N ALA A 71 -3.80 -7.81 -22.11
CA ALA A 71 -5.01 -8.35 -22.72
C ALA A 71 -5.03 -8.14 -24.25
N GLU A 72 -4.60 -6.97 -24.72
CA GLU A 72 -4.49 -6.66 -26.15
C GLU A 72 -3.39 -7.46 -26.87
N ALA A 73 -2.27 -7.71 -26.19
CA ALA A 73 -1.12 -8.39 -26.78
C ALA A 73 -1.25 -9.92 -26.81
N LEU A 74 -1.82 -10.51 -25.75
CA LEU A 74 -1.83 -11.98 -25.54
C LEU A 74 -3.20 -12.63 -25.77
N ASP A 75 -4.27 -11.85 -25.80
CA ASP A 75 -5.65 -12.36 -25.85
C ASP A 75 -6.01 -13.36 -24.73
N ASP A 76 -5.31 -13.28 -23.59
CA ASP A 76 -5.48 -14.21 -22.46
C ASP A 76 -6.84 -13.97 -21.77
N ALA A 77 -7.64 -15.04 -21.66
CA ALA A 77 -8.98 -14.97 -21.10
C ALA A 77 -8.99 -14.58 -19.62
N ALA A 78 -8.06 -15.11 -18.82
CA ALA A 78 -8.01 -14.79 -17.39
C ALA A 78 -7.68 -13.31 -17.16
N VAL A 79 -6.77 -12.75 -17.95
CA VAL A 79 -6.45 -11.31 -17.91
C VAL A 79 -7.68 -10.46 -18.27
N ARG A 80 -8.40 -10.81 -19.35
CA ARG A 80 -9.61 -10.07 -19.76
C ARG A 80 -10.72 -10.14 -18.71
N ASP A 81 -10.97 -11.31 -18.15
CA ASP A 81 -12.02 -11.52 -17.15
C ASP A 81 -11.71 -10.77 -15.86
N ALA A 82 -10.47 -10.85 -15.35
CA ALA A 82 -10.04 -10.12 -14.16
C ALA A 82 -10.08 -8.60 -14.38
N LEU A 83 -9.64 -8.12 -15.56
CA LEU A 83 -9.70 -6.70 -15.93
C LEU A 83 -11.15 -6.19 -16.03
N ALA A 84 -12.06 -6.99 -16.61
CA ALA A 84 -13.48 -6.66 -16.67
C ALA A 84 -14.09 -6.59 -15.26
N ALA A 85 -13.81 -7.58 -14.41
CA ALA A 85 -14.28 -7.59 -13.02
C ALA A 85 -13.76 -6.40 -12.21
N TYR A 86 -12.49 -6.00 -12.41
CA TYR A 86 -11.93 -4.79 -11.83
C TYR A 86 -12.69 -3.54 -12.29
N ARG A 87 -12.90 -3.36 -13.60
CA ARG A 87 -13.59 -2.20 -14.17
C ARG A 87 -15.04 -2.09 -13.71
N ASP A 88 -15.78 -3.19 -13.72
CA ASP A 88 -17.17 -3.23 -13.24
C ASP A 88 -17.28 -2.95 -11.75
N GLY A 89 -16.28 -3.40 -10.97
CA GLY A 89 -16.24 -3.24 -9.53
C GLY A 89 -15.68 -1.90 -9.04
N ARG A 90 -15.00 -1.14 -9.91
CA ARG A 90 -14.23 0.05 -9.56
C ARG A 90 -15.14 1.18 -9.08
N THR A 91 -14.79 1.79 -7.95
CA THR A 91 -15.53 2.91 -7.36
C THR A 91 -14.75 4.22 -7.40
N THR A 92 -15.44 5.35 -7.25
CA THR A 92 -14.83 6.67 -7.01
C THR A 92 -14.78 7.03 -5.52
N SER A 93 -15.05 6.07 -4.63
CA SER A 93 -15.09 6.29 -3.18
C SER A 93 -13.68 6.53 -2.62
N LEU A 94 -13.58 7.38 -1.61
CA LEU A 94 -12.34 7.58 -0.85
C LEU A 94 -12.39 6.91 0.52
N HIS A 95 -13.43 6.11 0.80
CA HIS A 95 -13.45 5.29 2.00
C HIS A 95 -12.48 4.12 1.86
N VAL A 96 -11.61 3.94 2.86
CA VAL A 96 -10.54 2.92 2.85
C VAL A 96 -11.07 1.53 2.49
N ALA A 97 -12.22 1.12 3.04
CA ALA A 97 -12.83 -0.18 2.74
C ALA A 97 -13.26 -0.35 1.28
N ASP A 98 -13.64 0.73 0.60
CA ASP A 98 -14.01 0.69 -0.82
C ASP A 98 -12.75 0.67 -1.70
N VAL A 99 -11.76 1.49 -1.34
CA VAL A 99 -10.45 1.54 -2.01
C VAL A 99 -9.73 0.19 -1.90
N GLN A 100 -9.80 -0.47 -0.74
CA GLN A 100 -9.28 -1.83 -0.54
C GLN A 100 -9.95 -2.84 -1.47
N ARG A 101 -11.28 -2.81 -1.59
CA ARG A 101 -11.99 -3.71 -2.51
C ARG A 101 -11.64 -3.46 -3.97
N ASP A 102 -11.41 -2.21 -4.36
CA ASP A 102 -10.92 -1.88 -5.70
C ASP A 102 -9.50 -2.43 -5.90
N TYR A 103 -8.64 -2.25 -4.91
CA TYR A 103 -7.24 -2.70 -4.92
C TYR A 103 -7.09 -4.22 -4.93
N ASP A 104 -7.95 -4.96 -4.22
CA ASP A 104 -7.97 -6.42 -4.24
C ASP A 104 -8.28 -6.94 -5.65
N ARG A 105 -9.25 -6.33 -6.34
CA ARG A 105 -9.58 -6.68 -7.73
C ARG A 105 -8.46 -6.30 -8.70
N ALA A 106 -7.81 -5.15 -8.49
CA ALA A 106 -6.61 -4.80 -9.25
C ALA A 106 -5.49 -5.83 -9.00
N GLY A 107 -5.30 -6.28 -7.76
CA GLY A 107 -4.36 -7.34 -7.39
C GLY A 107 -4.59 -8.64 -8.16
N GLU A 108 -5.85 -9.06 -8.30
CA GLU A 108 -6.21 -10.21 -9.13
C GLU A 108 -5.84 -9.99 -10.61
N ALA A 109 -6.19 -8.82 -11.17
CA ALA A 109 -5.80 -8.48 -12.55
C ALA A 109 -4.27 -8.48 -12.74
N LEU A 110 -3.51 -7.99 -11.77
CA LEU A 110 -2.04 -8.04 -11.77
C LEU A 110 -1.51 -9.48 -11.71
N SER A 111 -2.13 -10.34 -10.89
CA SER A 111 -1.77 -11.75 -10.77
C SER A 111 -1.97 -12.47 -12.11
N CYS A 112 -3.16 -12.40 -12.70
CA CYS A 112 -3.44 -13.00 -14.02
C CYS A 112 -2.48 -12.46 -15.09
N THR A 113 -2.19 -11.15 -15.04
CA THR A 113 -1.26 -10.48 -15.97
C THR A 113 0.15 -11.05 -15.85
N ALA A 114 0.67 -11.20 -14.63
CA ALA A 114 1.99 -11.75 -14.37
C ALA A 114 2.10 -13.20 -14.85
N GLU A 115 1.08 -14.01 -14.59
CA GLU A 115 1.05 -15.39 -15.04
C GLU A 115 0.96 -15.53 -16.56
N ALA A 116 0.13 -14.72 -17.22
CA ALA A 116 0.01 -14.71 -18.69
C ALA A 116 1.35 -14.32 -19.33
N LEU A 117 2.00 -13.27 -18.82
CA LEU A 117 3.33 -12.89 -19.27
C LEU A 117 4.35 -13.99 -19.02
N ALA A 118 4.32 -14.67 -17.87
CA ALA A 118 5.24 -15.76 -17.56
C ALA A 118 5.14 -16.93 -18.54
N ARG A 119 3.93 -17.24 -19.03
CA ARG A 119 3.67 -18.29 -20.05
C ARG A 119 4.02 -17.87 -21.48
N SER A 120 4.24 -16.58 -21.73
CA SER A 120 4.51 -16.03 -23.08
C SER A 120 6.01 -15.85 -23.34
N ASP A 121 6.50 -16.24 -24.51
CA ASP A 121 7.94 -16.22 -24.81
C ASP A 121 8.47 -14.89 -25.38
N ASP A 122 7.61 -13.92 -25.75
CA ASP A 122 8.04 -12.74 -26.53
C ASP A 122 7.36 -11.40 -26.19
N HIS A 123 7.51 -10.93 -24.94
CA HIS A 123 7.06 -9.57 -24.54
C HIS A 123 8.00 -8.88 -23.53
N PRO A 124 9.28 -8.62 -23.87
CA PRO A 124 10.25 -8.06 -22.93
C PRO A 124 9.83 -6.68 -22.38
N GLN A 125 9.16 -5.86 -23.20
CA GLN A 125 8.68 -4.53 -22.78
C GLN A 125 7.54 -4.63 -21.74
N LEU A 126 6.61 -5.57 -21.90
CA LEU A 126 5.52 -5.77 -20.93
C LEU A 126 6.04 -6.38 -19.62
N ARG A 127 7.05 -7.26 -19.69
CA ARG A 127 7.74 -7.79 -18.51
C ARG A 127 8.51 -6.70 -17.75
N ALA A 128 9.14 -5.76 -18.46
CA ALA A 128 9.79 -4.60 -17.83
C ALA A 128 8.77 -3.72 -17.10
N ARG A 129 7.64 -3.40 -17.75
CA ARG A 129 6.54 -2.66 -17.11
C ARG A 129 5.94 -3.39 -15.91
N LEU A 130 5.82 -4.72 -15.96
CA LEU A 130 5.41 -5.52 -14.80
C LEU A 130 6.40 -5.37 -13.63
N ALA A 131 7.69 -5.42 -13.90
CA ALA A 131 8.72 -5.23 -12.89
C ALA A 131 8.68 -3.81 -12.29
N GLU A 132 8.42 -2.78 -13.10
CA GLU A 132 8.22 -1.40 -12.62
C GLU A 132 7.01 -1.29 -11.68
N VAL A 133 5.87 -1.91 -12.03
CA VAL A 133 4.68 -1.95 -11.13
C VAL A 133 5.03 -2.61 -9.80
N PHE A 134 5.75 -3.74 -9.79
CA PHE A 134 6.18 -4.36 -8.54
C PHE A 134 7.18 -3.51 -7.76
N ALA A 135 8.10 -2.84 -8.44
CA ALA A 135 9.08 -1.96 -7.80
C ALA A 135 8.41 -0.75 -7.12
N THR A 136 7.42 -0.13 -7.78
CA THR A 136 6.62 0.96 -7.17
C THR A 136 5.87 0.49 -5.94
N ARG A 137 5.17 -0.66 -6.02
CA ARG A 137 4.46 -1.24 -4.88
C ARG A 137 5.38 -1.52 -3.70
N GLN A 138 6.56 -2.09 -3.98
CA GLN A 138 7.57 -2.34 -2.96
C GLN A 138 8.07 -1.04 -2.34
N ALA A 139 8.28 0.02 -3.13
CA ALA A 139 8.70 1.31 -2.61
C ALA A 139 7.65 1.91 -1.64
N HIS A 140 6.36 1.88 -2.01
CA HIS A 140 5.29 2.33 -1.12
C HIS A 140 5.17 1.47 0.14
N GLU A 141 5.31 0.15 0.03
CA GLU A 141 5.31 -0.75 1.20
C GLU A 141 6.47 -0.42 2.15
N LEU A 142 7.68 -0.20 1.63
CA LEU A 142 8.84 0.21 2.43
C LEU A 142 8.63 1.56 3.10
N GLU A 143 7.96 2.51 2.45
CA GLU A 143 7.63 3.80 3.03
C GLU A 143 6.59 3.68 4.16
N ILE A 144 5.56 2.85 3.98
CA ILE A 144 4.55 2.55 5.02
C ILE A 144 5.18 1.85 6.22
N MET A 145 6.03 0.85 5.96
CA MET A 145 6.69 0.11 7.04
C MET A 145 7.72 0.98 7.76
N GLY A 146 8.41 1.86 7.03
CA GLY A 146 9.52 2.65 7.57
C GLY A 146 10.55 1.75 8.26
N GLU A 147 11.04 2.18 9.42
CA GLU A 147 11.90 1.37 10.31
C GLU A 147 11.06 0.43 11.19
N PHE A 148 10.21 -0.43 10.62
CA PHE A 148 9.48 -1.43 11.41
C PHE A 148 10.44 -2.50 11.94
N ALA A 149 11.18 -2.16 13.00
CA ALA A 149 11.96 -3.10 13.77
C ALA A 149 11.06 -3.75 14.82
N PHE A 150 11.06 -5.08 14.88
CA PHE A 150 10.56 -5.78 16.07
C PHE A 150 11.46 -5.43 17.24
N VAL A 151 11.09 -4.39 17.98
CA VAL A 151 11.78 -3.94 19.19
C VAL A 151 11.82 -5.12 20.18
N GLY A 152 13.01 -5.50 20.64
CA GLY A 152 13.21 -6.58 21.61
C GLY A 152 13.69 -7.94 21.08
N ARG A 153 14.19 -8.03 19.83
CA ARG A 153 14.95 -9.19 19.31
C ARG A 153 16.43 -8.88 19.07
N GLY A 154 17.06 -8.19 20.02
CA GLY A 154 18.51 -7.94 20.08
C GLY A 154 19.06 -8.39 21.42
#